data_AF-A0A7V9NTM5-F1
#
_entry.id   AF-A0A7V9NTM5-F1
#
_cell.length_a   1.000
_cell.length_b   1.000
_cell.length_c   1.000
_cell.angle_alpha   90.00
_cell.angle_beta   90.00
_cell.angle_gamma   90.00
#
_symmetry.space_group_name_H-M   'P 1'
#
loop_
_entity.id
_entity.type
_entity.pdbx_description
1 polymer ?
#
loop_
_entity_poly.entity_id
_entity_poly.type
_entity_poly.pdbx_seq_one_letter_code
_entity_poly.pdbx_strand_id
1 'polypeptide(L)'
;NQKLGVIGDPVKTQFGYHVIRVDSRDPVPPFEEVKEQVQQAVTDGAQGPFNDFLNKASSKAKVEVNPRYGTYDTTGDSPQVVPPKSPSVTKAPTEAPTEAPSDAPTDTTG
;
A
#
# COMPACT_ATOMS: atom_id res chain seq x y z
N ASN A 1 16.36 -7.53 29.99
CA ASN A 1 17.61 -8.16 29.51
C ASN A 1 17.80 -9.52 30.15
N GLN A 2 17.59 -10.61 29.40
CA GLN A 2 17.79 -11.99 29.88
C GLN A 2 19.28 -12.31 30.11
N LYS A 3 19.61 -13.16 31.08
CA LYS A 3 21.00 -13.60 31.33
C LYS A 3 21.45 -14.60 30.25
N LEU A 4 22.70 -14.51 29.82
CA LEU A 4 23.28 -15.45 28.84
C LEU A 4 23.39 -16.86 29.43
N GLY A 5 23.15 -17.87 28.61
CA GLY A 5 23.21 -19.29 28.96
C GLY A 5 22.11 -19.78 29.91
N VAL A 6 21.19 -18.91 30.32
CA VAL A 6 20.10 -19.26 31.25
C VAL A 6 18.77 -19.33 30.50
N ILE A 7 18.05 -20.42 30.75
CA ILE A 7 16.69 -20.61 30.24
C ILE A 7 15.77 -19.57 30.89
N GLY A 8 15.09 -18.77 30.07
CA GLY A 8 14.12 -17.78 30.53
C GLY A 8 12.73 -18.36 30.76
N ASP A 9 11.84 -17.52 31.29
CA ASP A 9 10.44 -17.88 31.48
C ASP A 9 9.73 -18.11 30.13
N PRO A 10 8.69 -18.97 30.06
CA PRO A 10 7.96 -19.24 28.82
C PRO A 10 7.31 -17.99 28.22
N VAL A 11 7.57 -17.74 26.95
CA VAL A 11 6.99 -16.63 26.17
C VAL A 11 5.79 -17.14 25.37
N LYS A 12 4.62 -16.54 25.60
CA LYS A 12 3.41 -16.84 24.84
C LYS A 12 3.41 -16.10 23.51
N THR A 13 3.26 -16.83 22.41
CA THR A 13 3.04 -16.30 21.06
C THR A 13 1.72 -16.85 20.51
N GLN A 14 1.34 -16.42 19.30
CA GLN A 14 0.21 -17.01 18.57
C GLN A 14 0.37 -18.52 18.28
N PHE A 15 1.60 -19.03 18.33
CA PHE A 15 1.92 -20.44 18.06
C PHE A 15 2.03 -21.29 19.34
N GLY A 16 1.79 -20.71 20.52
CA GLY A 16 1.85 -21.42 21.81
C GLY A 16 2.88 -20.81 22.76
N TYR A 17 3.61 -21.66 23.49
CA TYR A 17 4.64 -21.24 24.44
C TYR A 17 6.04 -21.58 23.92
N HIS A 18 6.93 -20.59 23.90
CA HIS A 18 8.34 -20.75 23.53
C HIS A 18 9.23 -20.55 24.76
N VAL A 19 10.16 -21.47 24.98
CA VAL A 19 11.19 -21.36 26.01
C VAL A 19 12.50 -20.95 25.34
N ILE A 20 13.05 -19.79 25.73
CA ILE A 20 14.17 -19.16 25.03
C ILE A 20 15.40 -19.17 25.95
N ARG A 21 16.56 -19.56 25.40
CA ARG A 21 17.87 -19.40 26.02
C ARG A 21 18.72 -18.51 25.12
N VAL A 22 19.27 -17.43 25.68
CA VAL A 22 20.15 -16.52 24.93
C VAL A 22 21.58 -17.04 25.08
N ASP A 23 22.17 -17.55 24.01
CA ASP A 23 23.54 -18.10 24.06
C ASP A 23 24.59 -16.99 23.89
N SER A 24 24.37 -16.04 22.99
CA SER A 24 25.23 -14.88 22.77
C SER A 24 24.41 -13.63 22.39
N ARG A 25 25.07 -12.47 22.38
CA ARG A 25 24.53 -11.22 21.83
C ARG A 25 25.59 -10.58 20.96
N ASP A 26 25.20 -10.21 19.76
CA ASP A 26 26.07 -9.46 18.88
C ASP A 26 26.14 -7.99 19.34
N PRO A 27 27.29 -7.32 19.16
CA PRO A 27 27.41 -5.90 19.45
C PRO A 27 26.45 -5.12 18.55
N VAL A 28 25.65 -4.26 19.16
CA VAL A 28 24.77 -3.36 18.43
C VAL A 28 25.65 -2.27 17.80
N PRO A 29 25.56 -2.04 16.47
CA PRO A 29 26.30 -0.96 15.83
C PRO A 29 25.90 0.41 16.40
N PRO A 30 26.80 1.41 16.37
CA PRO A 30 26.48 2.77 16.78
C PRO A 30 25.24 3.31 16.05
N PHE A 31 24.47 4.15 16.73
CA PHE A 31 23.25 4.72 16.15
C PHE A 31 23.48 5.40 14.81
N GLU A 32 24.60 6.12 14.64
CA GLU A 32 24.94 6.81 13.39
C GLU A 32 25.04 5.86 12.19
N GLU A 33 25.47 4.61 12.38
CA GLU A 33 25.61 3.62 11.30
C GLU A 33 24.26 3.03 10.88
N VAL A 34 23.31 2.91 11.81
CA VAL A 34 21.97 2.33 11.56
C VAL A 34 20.87 3.39 11.42
N LYS A 35 21.20 4.66 11.58
CA LYS A 35 20.24 5.77 11.58
C LYS A 35 19.37 5.78 10.33
N GLU A 36 19.98 5.62 9.15
CA GLU A 36 19.25 5.59 7.88
C GLU A 36 18.30 4.39 7.81
N GLN A 37 18.74 3.21 8.23
CA GLN A 37 17.91 2.01 8.27
C GLN A 37 16.73 2.15 9.25
N VAL A 38 16.98 2.71 10.44
CA VAL A 38 15.94 2.99 11.43
C VAL A 38 14.97 4.05 10.91
N GLN A 39 15.46 5.11 10.28
CA GLN A 39 14.63 6.15 9.68
C GLN A 39 13.74 5.60 8.56
N GLN A 40 14.29 4.74 7.70
CA GLN A 40 13.52 4.07 6.66
C GLN A 40 12.44 3.17 7.27
N ALA A 41 12.79 2.33 8.24
CA ALA A 41 11.83 1.43 8.91
C ALA A 41 10.69 2.20 9.60
N VAL A 42 11.00 3.34 10.22
CA VAL A 42 9.98 4.22 10.81
C VAL A 42 9.10 4.86 9.74
N THR A 43 9.68 5.29 8.62
CA THR A 43 8.93 5.89 7.50
C THR A 43 8.00 4.89 6.85
N ASP A 44 8.45 3.65 6.64
CA ASP A 44 7.64 2.57 6.08
C ASP A 44 6.48 2.20 7.02
N GLY A 45 6.73 2.18 8.33
CA GLY A 45 5.71 1.96 9.35
C GLY A 45 4.80 3.15 9.64
N ALA A 46 5.07 4.33 9.08
CA ALA A 46 4.37 5.57 9.42
C ALA A 46 2.96 5.69 8.81
N GLN A 47 2.55 4.76 7.94
CA GLN A 47 1.23 4.81 7.27
C GLN A 47 0.06 4.86 8.26
N GLY A 48 0.08 4.03 9.31
CA GLY A 48 -0.96 4.02 10.34
C GLY A 48 -1.08 5.34 11.11
N PRO A 49 0.00 5.82 11.74
CA PRO A 49 0.03 7.12 12.41
C PRO A 49 -0.33 8.31 11.49
N PHE A 50 0.03 8.21 10.20
CA PHE A 50 -0.33 9.21 9.20
C PHE A 50 -1.83 9.21 8.89
N ASN A 51 -2.46 8.04 8.73
CA ASN A 51 -3.90 7.93 8.55
C ASN A 51 -4.66 8.44 9.79
N ASP A 52 -4.18 8.13 11.00
CA ASP A 52 -4.72 8.69 12.24
C ASP A 52 -4.64 10.22 12.27
N PHE A 53 -3.52 10.78 11.81
CA PHE A 53 -3.37 12.23 11.66
C PHE A 53 -4.37 12.80 10.66
N LEU A 54 -4.53 12.19 9.48
CA LEU A 54 -5.49 12.63 8.46
C LEU A 54 -6.94 12.61 8.99
N ASN A 55 -7.34 11.55 9.69
CA ASN A 55 -8.66 11.42 10.29
C ASN A 55 -8.92 12.50 11.37
N LYS A 56 -7.90 12.80 12.17
CA LYS A 56 -7.98 13.86 13.19
C LYS A 56 -7.99 15.26 12.59
N ALA A 57 -7.28 15.47 11.49
CA ALA A 57 -7.26 16.74 10.77
C ALA A 57 -8.59 16.98 10.02
N SER A 58 -9.12 15.96 9.34
CA SER A 58 -10.36 16.05 8.58
C SER A 58 -11.58 16.25 9.48
N SER A 59 -11.64 15.62 10.65
CA SER A 59 -12.72 15.83 11.63
C SER A 59 -12.72 17.21 12.29
N LYS A 60 -11.55 17.85 12.40
CA LYS A 60 -11.42 19.21 12.93
C LYS A 60 -11.64 20.29 11.88
N ALA A 61 -11.37 19.98 10.62
CA ALA A 61 -11.58 20.90 9.51
C ALA A 61 -13.05 20.84 9.07
N LYS A 62 -13.64 22.00 8.77
CA LYS A 62 -14.94 22.06 8.07
C LYS A 62 -14.69 21.74 6.60
N VAL A 63 -14.87 20.48 6.22
CA VAL A 63 -14.74 20.02 4.84
C VAL A 63 -16.10 20.13 4.15
N GLU A 64 -16.28 21.15 3.30
CA GLU A 64 -17.45 21.29 2.42
C GLU A 64 -17.05 20.92 0.99
N VAL A 65 -17.64 19.86 0.45
CA VAL A 65 -17.47 19.47 -0.96
C VAL A 65 -18.70 19.86 -1.75
N ASN A 66 -18.51 20.61 -2.84
CA ASN A 66 -19.61 21.01 -3.72
C ASN A 66 -20.16 19.77 -4.46
N PRO A 67 -21.47 19.48 -4.34
CA PRO A 67 -22.09 18.29 -4.93
C PRO A 67 -21.94 18.14 -6.46
N ARG A 68 -21.62 19.22 -7.18
CA ARG A 68 -21.29 19.18 -8.62
C ARG A 68 -20.02 18.38 -8.93
N TYR A 69 -19.11 18.26 -7.96
CA TYR A 69 -17.78 17.64 -8.14
C TYR A 69 -17.58 16.35 -7.33
N GLY A 70 -18.55 15.94 -6.51
CA GLY A 70 -18.53 14.63 -5.85
C GLY A 70 -19.02 14.65 -4.41
N THR A 71 -18.87 13.52 -3.74
CA THR A 71 -19.07 13.36 -2.30
C THR A 71 -17.76 12.97 -1.64
N TYR A 72 -17.44 13.61 -0.51
CA TYR A 72 -16.32 13.19 0.33
C TYR A 72 -16.70 11.90 1.04
N ASP A 73 -16.06 10.78 0.69
CA ASP A 73 -16.29 9.50 1.33
C ASP A 73 -15.15 9.23 2.33
N THR A 74 -15.54 8.96 3.57
CA THR A 74 -14.65 8.63 4.71
C THR A 74 -14.86 7.21 5.20
N THR A 75 -15.63 6.40 4.47
CA THR A 75 -16.03 5.04 4.89
C THR A 75 -14.92 4.00 4.63
N GLY A 76 -13.82 4.39 3.99
CA GLY A 76 -12.64 3.53 3.72
C GLY A 76 -11.36 4.05 4.40
N ASP A 77 -10.28 3.28 4.28
CA ASP A 77 -8.96 3.46 4.94
C ASP A 77 -8.19 4.74 4.52
N SER A 78 -8.80 5.58 3.68
CA SER A 78 -8.31 6.91 3.30
C SER A 78 -9.47 7.79 2.85
N PRO A 79 -9.54 9.07 3.26
CA PRO A 79 -10.59 9.97 2.78
C PRO A 79 -10.41 10.30 1.30
N GLN A 80 -11.42 10.02 0.47
CA GLN A 80 -11.35 10.28 -0.98
C GLN A 80 -12.57 11.06 -1.47
N VAL A 81 -12.36 11.93 -2.46
CA VAL A 81 -13.46 12.59 -3.18
C VAL A 81 -13.92 11.64 -4.28
N VAL A 82 -15.13 11.08 -4.14
CA VAL A 82 -15.75 10.24 -5.17
C VAL A 82 -16.45 11.16 -6.17
N PRO A 83 -16.04 11.20 -7.45
CA PRO A 83 -16.72 12.01 -8.47
C PRO A 83 -18.17 11.51 -8.66
N PRO A 84 -19.14 12.41 -8.97
CA PRO A 84 -20.49 11.98 -9.26
C PRO A 84 -20.50 11.22 -10.59
N LYS A 85 -21.24 10.12 -10.64
CA LYS A 85 -21.37 9.22 -11.80
C LYS A 85 -21.69 10.02 -13.08
N SER A 86 -20.67 10.28 -13.89
CA SER A 86 -20.82 10.65 -15.30
C SER A 86 -20.83 9.35 -16.12
N PRO A 87 -21.58 9.27 -17.24
CA PRO A 87 -21.74 8.04 -17.99
C PRO A 87 -20.37 7.46 -18.35
N SER A 88 -20.19 6.18 -18.02
CA SER A 88 -19.04 5.38 -18.38
C SER A 88 -18.77 5.51 -19.87
N VAL A 89 -17.72 6.21 -20.27
CA VAL A 89 -17.13 5.94 -21.58
C VAL A 89 -16.41 4.61 -21.43
N THR A 90 -17.12 3.56 -21.82
CA THR A 90 -16.56 2.24 -22.12
C THR A 90 -15.26 2.44 -22.86
N LYS A 91 -14.13 2.10 -22.23
CA LYS A 91 -12.89 1.84 -22.94
C LYS A 91 -13.21 0.68 -23.88
N ALA A 92 -13.47 0.99 -25.15
CA ALA A 92 -13.57 -0.02 -26.20
C ALA A 92 -12.28 -0.88 -26.13
N PRO A 93 -12.37 -2.21 -26.32
CA PRO A 93 -11.17 -3.03 -26.40
C PRO A 93 -10.31 -2.47 -27.53
N THR A 94 -9.04 -2.20 -27.23
CA THR A 94 -8.02 -2.06 -28.28
C THR A 94 -7.84 -3.46 -28.86
N GLU A 95 -8.71 -3.80 -29.79
CA GLU A 95 -8.61 -4.97 -30.64
C GLU A 95 -7.49 -4.68 -31.65
N ALA A 96 -6.39 -5.41 -31.51
CA ALA A 96 -5.30 -5.39 -32.48
C ALA A 96 -5.83 -5.79 -33.85
N PRO A 97 -5.50 -5.09 -34.95
CA PRO A 97 -5.75 -5.65 -36.27
C PRO A 97 -4.64 -6.67 -36.57
N THR A 98 -4.90 -7.93 -36.23
CA THR A 98 -4.36 -9.06 -36.99
C THR A 98 -5.43 -9.42 -38.01
N GLU A 99 -5.35 -8.90 -39.24
CA GLU A 99 -6.04 -9.49 -40.37
C GLU A 99 -5.37 -9.07 -41.70
N ALA A 100 -4.52 -9.96 -42.21
CA ALA A 100 -4.47 -10.30 -43.64
C ALA A 100 -5.18 -11.67 -43.75
N PRO A 101 -5.87 -12.04 -44.86
CA PRO A 101 -5.56 -11.74 -46.26
C PRO A 101 -6.79 -11.50 -47.21
N SER A 102 -6.51 -11.35 -48.52
CA SER A 102 -7.40 -11.62 -49.69
C SER A 102 -8.62 -10.70 -49.90
N ASP A 103 -8.96 -10.17 -51.08
CA ASP A 103 -8.92 -10.74 -52.44
C ASP A 103 -8.87 -9.65 -53.53
N ALA A 104 -8.37 -10.05 -54.70
CA ALA A 104 -8.35 -9.31 -55.97
C ALA A 104 -9.77 -9.02 -56.54
N PRO A 105 -9.90 -8.22 -57.62
CA PRO A 105 -9.92 -8.84 -58.95
C PRO A 105 -9.19 -8.10 -60.10
N THR A 106 -8.56 -8.93 -60.93
CA THR A 106 -8.27 -8.94 -62.39
C THR A 106 -8.57 -7.76 -63.32
N ASP A 107 -7.58 -7.45 -64.20
CA ASP A 107 -7.73 -7.33 -65.68
C ASP A 107 -6.32 -7.48 -66.35
N THR A 108 -6.04 -8.55 -67.11
CA THR A 108 -6.11 -8.71 -68.58
C THR A 108 -5.00 -8.02 -69.41
N THR A 109 -4.12 -8.87 -69.97
CA THR A 109 -3.43 -8.86 -71.29
C THR A 109 -3.22 -7.57 -72.08
N GLY A 110 -1.95 -7.31 -72.40
CA GLY A 110 -1.46 -6.45 -73.50
C GLY A 110 0.06 -6.54 -73.63
#